data_AF-A0A1G5XJ66-F1
#
_entry.id   AF-A0A1G5XJ66-F1
#
_cell.length_a   1.000
_cell.length_b   1.000
_cell.length_c   1.000
_cell.angle_alpha   90.00
_cell.angle_beta   90.00
_cell.angle_gamma   90.00
#
_symmetry.space_group_name_H-M   'P 1'
#
loop_
_entity.id
_entity.type
_entity.pdbx_description
1 polymer ?
#
loop_
_entity_poly.entity_id
_entity_poly.type
_entity_poly.pdbx_seq_one_letter_code
_entity_poly.pdbx_strand_id
1 'polypeptide(L)'
;MISDEEKDKIKAEIVNKVNSVLEKNGESFRMDKVNILKTKETVKFMGNYRVYDRKKYNSVSGEINTFLKKYGNVDIKSKKIRDSGMKFTAVSFNFEL
;
A
#
# COMPACT_ATOMS: atom_id res chain seq x y z
N MET A 1 10.26 -18.61 10.09
CA MET A 1 10.96 -17.49 9.43
C MET A 1 10.53 -17.49 7.97
N ILE A 2 9.92 -16.41 7.49
CA ILE A 2 9.58 -16.27 6.07
C ILE A 2 10.87 -16.23 5.25
N SER A 3 10.95 -17.08 4.22
CA SER A 3 12.08 -17.13 3.28
C SER A 3 12.18 -15.85 2.46
N ASP A 4 13.35 -15.56 1.90
CA ASP A 4 13.52 -14.36 1.08
C ASP A 4 12.68 -14.44 -0.22
N GLU A 5 12.46 -15.64 -0.76
CA GLU A 5 11.56 -15.88 -1.90
C GLU A 5 10.09 -15.55 -1.58
N GLU A 6 9.59 -15.94 -0.40
CA GLU A 6 8.22 -15.60 0.02
C GLU A 6 8.06 -14.09 0.22
N LYS A 7 9.07 -13.41 0.76
CA LYS A 7 9.06 -11.95 0.88
C LYS A 7 8.94 -11.28 -0.48
N ASP A 8 9.70 -11.73 -1.47
CA ASP A 8 9.65 -11.16 -2.82
C ASP A 8 8.33 -11.45 -3.54
N LYS A 9 7.74 -12.64 -3.33
CA LYS A 9 6.38 -12.94 -3.78
C LYS A 9 5.35 -11.99 -3.16
N ILE A 10 5.39 -11.79 -1.83
CA ILE A 10 4.47 -10.88 -1.14
C ILE A 10 4.65 -9.44 -1.62
N LYS A 11 5.89 -8.96 -1.79
CA LYS A 11 6.15 -7.62 -2.37
C LYS A 11 5.49 -7.47 -3.74
N ALA A 12 5.74 -8.42 -4.64
CA ALA A 12 5.20 -8.39 -6.00
C ALA A 12 3.67 -8.44 -5.99
N GLU A 13 3.08 -9.29 -5.15
CA GLU A 13 1.63 -9.41 -5.00
C GLU A 13 1.00 -8.09 -4.52
N ILE A 14 1.59 -7.45 -3.52
CA ILE A 14 1.13 -6.15 -3.00
C ILE A 14 1.24 -5.07 -4.07
N VAL A 15 2.39 -4.95 -4.73
CA VAL A 15 2.60 -3.96 -5.79
C VAL A 15 1.57 -4.14 -6.91
N ASN A 16 1.40 -5.37 -7.39
CA ASN A 16 0.45 -5.68 -8.45
C ASN A 16 -0.99 -5.38 -8.02
N LYS A 17 -1.37 -5.75 -6.79
CA LYS A 17 -2.73 -5.52 -6.30
C LYS A 17 -3.03 -4.04 -6.10
N VAL A 18 -2.11 -3.30 -5.49
CA VAL A 18 -2.24 -1.85 -5.30
C VAL A 18 -2.33 -1.14 -6.64
N ASN A 19 -1.43 -1.45 -7.59
CA ASN A 19 -1.46 -0.85 -8.93
C ASN A 19 -2.74 -1.19 -9.69
N SER A 20 -3.21 -2.45 -9.62
CA SER A 20 -4.49 -2.84 -10.24
C SER A 20 -5.68 -2.07 -9.67
N VAL A 21 -5.74 -1.86 -8.35
CA VAL A 21 -6.80 -1.05 -7.72
C VAL A 21 -6.69 0.41 -8.15
N LEU A 22 -5.48 0.98 -8.21
CA LEU A 22 -5.26 2.35 -8.66
C LEU A 22 -5.67 2.53 -10.13
N GLU A 23 -5.26 1.64 -11.02
CA GLU A 23 -5.60 1.67 -12.45
C GLU A 23 -7.11 1.51 -12.68
N LYS A 24 -7.77 0.57 -11.99
CA LYS A 24 -9.23 0.41 -12.04
C LYS A 24 -9.98 1.69 -11.63
N ASN A 25 -9.37 2.48 -10.74
CA ASN A 25 -9.89 3.76 -10.29
C ASN A 25 -9.38 4.95 -11.14
N GLY A 26 -8.62 4.71 -12.22
CA GLY A 26 -8.09 5.76 -13.08
C GLY A 26 -7.05 6.67 -12.42
N GLU A 27 -6.37 6.18 -11.38
CA GLU A 27 -5.29 6.88 -10.71
C GLU A 27 -3.98 6.70 -11.49
N SER A 28 -3.26 7.80 -11.75
CA SER A 28 -2.00 7.76 -12.50
C SER A 28 -0.79 7.36 -11.64
N PHE A 29 -0.96 7.22 -10.33
CA PHE A 29 0.11 6.79 -9.45
C PHE A 29 0.33 5.29 -9.59
N ARG A 30 1.59 4.89 -9.76
CA ARG A 30 2.02 3.50 -9.64
C ARG A 30 2.97 3.38 -8.48
N MET A 31 2.72 2.39 -7.64
CA MET A 31 3.60 1.98 -6.57
C MET A 31 4.73 1.15 -7.18
N ASP A 32 5.98 1.59 -6.99
CA ASP A 32 7.15 0.87 -7.52
C ASP A 32 7.69 -0.18 -6.54
N LYS A 33 7.67 0.11 -5.23
CA LYS A 33 8.39 -0.69 -4.22
C LYS A 33 7.65 -0.78 -2.90
N VAL A 34 7.69 -1.97 -2.30
CA VAL A 34 7.34 -2.23 -0.90
C VAL A 34 8.64 -2.39 -0.12
N ASN A 35 8.80 -1.62 0.95
CA ASN A 35 9.93 -1.76 1.86
C ASN A 35 9.64 -2.88 2.86
N ILE A 36 10.67 -3.66 3.18
CA ILE A 36 10.61 -4.67 4.25
C ILE A 36 11.59 -4.27 5.34
N LEU A 37 11.11 -4.25 6.57
CA LEU A 37 11.91 -4.13 7.77
C LEU A 37 11.92 -5.50 8.47
N LYS A 38 13.07 -6.16 8.50
CA LYS A 38 13.27 -7.41 9.23
C LYS A 38 13.69 -7.07 10.66
N THR A 39 12.85 -7.35 11.64
CA THR A 39 13.23 -7.30 13.06
C THR A 39 13.64 -8.72 13.52
N LYS A 40 14.16 -8.86 14.74
CA LYS A 40 14.55 -10.17 15.29
C LYS A 40 13.37 -11.14 15.41
N GLU A 41 12.16 -10.61 15.59
CA GLU A 41 10.96 -11.39 15.90
C GLU A 41 9.92 -11.37 14.79
N THR A 42 9.86 -10.32 13.97
CA THR A 42 8.83 -10.12 12.94
C THR A 42 9.36 -9.53 11.64
N VAL A 43 8.62 -9.73 10.55
CA VAL A 43 8.88 -9.10 9.25
C VAL A 43 7.80 -8.07 9.00
N LYS A 44 8.18 -6.79 8.97
CA LYS A 44 7.25 -5.68 8.72
C LYS A 44 7.33 -5.25 7.27
N PHE A 45 6.20 -5.27 6.57
CA PHE A 45 6.05 -4.77 5.21
C PHE A 45 5.49 -3.36 5.26
N MET A 46 6.04 -2.45 4.46
CA MET A 46 5.68 -1.03 4.45
C MET A 46 5.58 -0.53 3.02
N GLY A 47 4.50 0.16 2.71
CA GLY A 47 4.26 0.71 1.38
C GLY A 47 3.58 2.07 1.44
N ASN A 48 3.66 2.80 0.33
CA ASN A 48 2.87 4.01 0.16
C ASN A 48 2.27 4.08 -1.25
N TYR A 49 1.13 4.74 -1.33
CA TYR A 49 0.49 5.09 -2.59
C TYR A 49 -0.16 6.46 -2.52
N ARG A 50 -0.46 7.04 -3.68
CA ARG A 50 -1.11 8.34 -3.79
C ARG A 50 -2.43 8.19 -4.52
N VAL A 51 -3.46 8.87 -4.02
CA VAL A 51 -4.76 8.97 -4.66
C VAL A 51 -5.05 10.44 -4.92
N TYR A 52 -5.11 10.83 -6.19
CA TYR A 52 -5.39 12.19 -6.61
C TYR A 52 -6.89 12.51 -6.48
N ASP A 53 -7.77 11.55 -6.79
CA ASP A 53 -9.21 11.74 -6.65
C ASP A 53 -9.70 11.42 -5.24
N ARG A 54 -10.10 12.47 -4.50
CA ARG A 54 -10.65 12.34 -3.14
C ARG A 54 -11.92 11.50 -3.07
N LYS A 55 -12.74 11.46 -4.13
CA LYS A 55 -13.96 10.64 -4.15
C LYS A 55 -13.63 9.16 -4.21
N LYS A 56 -12.49 8.80 -4.80
CA LYS A 56 -12.05 7.42 -4.99
C LYS A 56 -11.22 6.89 -3.84
N TYR A 57 -10.65 7.76 -3.01
CA TYR A 57 -9.85 7.37 -1.84
C TYR A 57 -10.52 6.30 -0.98
N ASN A 58 -11.81 6.45 -0.65
CA ASN A 58 -12.51 5.47 0.19
C ASN A 58 -12.61 4.09 -0.48
N SER A 59 -12.86 4.06 -1.80
CA SER A 59 -12.95 2.80 -2.56
C SER A 59 -11.57 2.15 -2.68
N VAL A 60 -10.57 2.91 -3.11
CA VAL A 60 -9.18 2.45 -3.27
C VAL A 60 -8.62 1.93 -1.94
N SER A 61 -8.73 2.75 -0.89
CA SER A 61 -8.21 2.39 0.43
C SER A 61 -8.98 1.22 1.04
N GLY A 62 -10.28 1.10 0.79
CA GLY A 62 -11.09 -0.03 1.24
C GLY A 62 -10.68 -1.35 0.59
N GLU A 63 -10.51 -1.35 -0.74
CA GLU A 63 -10.05 -2.54 -1.49
C GLU A 63 -8.64 -2.97 -1.06
N ILE A 64 -7.71 -2.02 -0.94
CA ILE A 64 -6.33 -2.29 -0.52
C ILE A 64 -6.30 -2.79 0.93
N ASN A 65 -7.04 -2.17 1.85
CA ASN A 65 -7.09 -2.61 3.25
C ASN A 65 -7.65 -4.02 3.37
N THR A 66 -8.72 -4.33 2.66
CA THR A 66 -9.33 -5.68 2.66
C THR A 66 -8.35 -6.73 2.17
N PHE A 67 -7.56 -6.41 1.15
CA PHE A 67 -6.50 -7.29 0.67
C PHE A 67 -5.38 -7.48 1.71
N LEU A 68 -4.87 -6.37 2.27
CA LEU A 68 -3.77 -6.42 3.23
C LEU A 68 -4.14 -7.13 4.54
N LYS A 69 -5.41 -7.06 4.97
CA LYS A 69 -5.91 -7.75 6.17
C LYS A 69 -5.75 -9.27 6.12
N LYS A 70 -5.55 -9.86 4.93
CA LYS A 70 -5.23 -11.29 4.78
C LYS A 70 -3.89 -11.65 5.42
N TYR A 71 -2.98 -10.69 5.53
CA TYR A 71 -1.66 -10.87 6.15
C TYR A 71 -1.64 -10.51 7.65
N GLY A 72 -2.78 -10.12 8.24
CA GLY A 72 -2.89 -9.84 9.68
C GLY A 72 -3.25 -8.39 9.99
N ASN A 73 -2.63 -7.83 11.04
CA ASN A 73 -2.90 -6.47 11.51
C ASN A 73 -2.24 -5.44 10.60
N VAL A 74 -3.07 -4.69 9.87
CA VAL A 74 -2.64 -3.63 8.96
C VAL A 74 -2.88 -2.26 9.61
N ASP A 75 -1.83 -1.47 9.72
CA ASP A 75 -1.90 -0.05 10.04
C ASP A 75 -1.88 0.74 8.73
N ILE A 76 -2.94 1.51 8.47
CA ILE A 76 -3.06 2.40 7.32
C ILE A 76 -3.21 3.83 7.82
N LYS A 77 -2.32 4.71 7.36
CA LYS A 77 -2.35 6.15 7.63
C LYS A 77 -2.51 6.90 6.33
N SER A 78 -3.47 7.80 6.29
CA SER A 78 -3.65 8.72 5.16
C SER A 78 -3.36 10.16 5.58
N LYS A 79 -2.68 10.88 4.69
CA LYS A 79 -2.34 12.29 4.85
C LYS A 79 -2.75 13.03 3.58
N LYS A 80 -3.60 14.04 3.74
CA LYS A 80 -3.97 14.93 2.65
C LYS A 80 -2.80 15.89 2.41
N ILE A 81 -2.22 15.84 1.21
CA ILE A 81 -1.15 16.74 0.77
C ILE A 81 -1.74 17.71 -0.24
N ARG A 82 -1.40 18.99 -0.07
CA ARG A 82 -1.68 20.06 -1.00
C ARG A 82 -0.36 20.74 -1.29
N ASP A 83 0.17 20.53 -2.48
CA ASP A 83 1.44 21.12 -2.90
C ASP A 83 1.23 21.84 -4.23
N SER A 84 1.50 23.15 -4.24
CA SER A 84 1.60 24.00 -5.43
C SER A 84 0.59 23.74 -6.56
N GLY A 85 -0.69 23.54 -6.21
CA GLY A 85 -1.80 23.29 -7.16
C GLY A 85 -2.25 21.84 -7.28
N MET A 86 -1.44 20.87 -6.87
CA MET A 86 -1.79 19.45 -6.80
C MET A 86 -2.38 19.09 -5.44
N LYS A 87 -3.52 18.39 -5.45
CA LYS A 87 -4.16 17.82 -4.26
C LYS A 87 -4.16 16.32 -4.40
N PHE A 88 -3.53 15.63 -3.46
CA PHE A 88 -3.58 14.17 -3.40
C PHE A 88 -3.62 13.71 -1.95
N THR A 89 -4.09 12.48 -1.76
CA THR A 89 -4.06 11.79 -0.48
C THR A 89 -2.93 10.79 -0.56
N ALA A 90 -1.85 11.04 0.19
CA ALA A 90 -0.81 10.06 0.40
C ALA A 90 -1.30 9.06 1.44
N VAL A 91 -1.22 7.78 1.11
CA VAL A 91 -1.60 6.69 2.02
C VAL A 91 -0.37 5.84 2.24
N SER A 92 -0.03 5.61 3.49
CA SER A 92 1.02 4.69 3.90
C SER A 92 0.37 3.53 4.62
N PHE A 93 0.81 2.32 4.32
CA PHE A 93 0.35 1.12 5.00
C PHE A 93 1.55 0.35 5.54
N ASN A 94 1.34 -0.35 6.64
CA ASN A 94 2.27 -1.34 7.13
C ASN A 94 1.54 -2.51 7.79
N PHE A 95 2.14 -3.70 7.74
CA PHE A 95 1.65 -4.88 8.44
C PHE A 95 2.82 -5.78 8.83
N GLU A 96 2.61 -6.66 9.79
CA GLU A 96 3.64 -7.52 10.38
C GLU A 96 3.26 -8.99 10.20
N LEU A 97 4.25 -9.80 9.82
CA LEU A 97 4.19 -11.25 9.63
C LEU A 97 5.28 -11.96 10.43
#